data_AF-A0A552QA75-F1
#
_entry.id   AF-A0A552QA75-F1
#
_cell.length_a   1.000
_cell.length_b   1.000
_cell.length_c   1.000
_cell.angle_alpha   90.00
_cell.angle_beta   90.00
_cell.angle_gamma   90.00
#
_symmetry.space_group_name_H-M   'P 1'
#
loop_
_entity.id
_entity.type
_entity.pdbx_description
1 polymer ?
#
loop_
_entity_poly.entity_id
_entity_poly.type
_entity_poly.pdbx_seq_one_letter_code
_entity_poly.pdbx_strand_id
1 'polypeptide(L)'
;MDNQAPIKLPKTSESDHLKRIRHTTSHVMAMAVQKLFPKAQVTIGPWTETGFYYDFDVPEPFTDKDLKDIKKEMVKIINKKLPVIREQVSR
;
A
#
# COMPACT_ATOMS: atom_id res chain seq x y z
N MET A 1 38.55 -1.29 -2.24
CA MET A 1 37.49 -0.43 -1.68
C MET A 1 36.43 -0.33 -2.76
N ASP A 2 35.31 -1.03 -2.60
CA ASP A 2 34.28 -1.13 -3.65
C ASP A 2 33.55 0.21 -3.78
N ASN A 3 33.84 0.90 -4.89
CA ASN A 3 33.17 2.13 -5.28
C ASN A 3 31.85 1.77 -5.97
N GLN A 4 30.85 1.34 -5.20
CA GLN A 4 29.50 1.15 -5.75
C GLN A 4 28.88 2.51 -6.02
N ALA A 5 28.54 2.75 -7.29
CA ALA A 5 27.76 3.91 -7.69
C ALA A 5 26.47 3.98 -6.85
N PRO A 6 26.01 5.19 -6.48
CA PRO A 6 24.83 5.35 -5.63
C PRO A 6 23.60 4.70 -6.30
N ILE A 7 22.92 3.82 -5.55
CA ILE A 7 21.69 3.16 -6.02
C ILE A 7 20.64 4.23 -6.29
N LYS A 8 20.29 4.40 -7.56
CA LYS A 8 19.20 5.31 -7.97
C LYS A 8 17.87 4.56 -7.88
N LEU A 9 17.05 4.92 -6.88
CA LEU A 9 15.71 4.38 -6.74
C LEU A 9 14.77 4.99 -7.79
N PRO A 10 13.88 4.19 -8.41
CA PRO A 10 12.93 4.70 -9.39
C PRO A 10 11.87 5.59 -8.72
N LYS A 11 11.64 6.76 -9.32
CA LYS A 11 10.62 7.70 -8.85
C LYS A 11 9.26 7.39 -9.46
N THR A 12 8.18 7.68 -8.73
CA THR A 12 6.81 7.39 -9.22
C THR A 12 6.50 8.21 -10.47
N SER A 13 6.91 9.46 -10.48
CA SER A 13 6.72 10.38 -11.60
C SER A 13 7.38 9.93 -12.91
N GLU A 14 8.42 9.10 -12.83
CA GLU A 14 9.18 8.62 -13.99
C GLU A 14 8.46 7.45 -14.72
N SER A 15 7.38 6.88 -14.16
CA SER A 15 6.69 5.73 -14.77
C SER A 15 5.22 5.62 -14.37
N ASP A 16 4.33 5.73 -15.35
CA ASP A 16 2.90 5.48 -15.16
C ASP A 16 2.59 4.05 -14.69
N HIS A 17 3.42 3.08 -15.09
CA HIS A 17 3.29 1.71 -14.61
C HIS A 17 3.62 1.63 -13.12
N LEU A 18 4.71 2.26 -12.67
CA LEU A 18 5.08 2.29 -11.26
C LEU A 18 4.06 3.06 -10.41
N LYS A 19 3.50 4.15 -10.95
CA LYS A 19 2.38 4.89 -10.35
C LYS A 19 1.17 4.00 -10.12
N ARG A 20 0.77 3.20 -11.11
CA ARG A 20 -0.31 2.20 -10.95
C ARG A 20 0.03 1.17 -9.88
N ILE A 21 1.25 0.63 -9.87
CA ILE A 21 1.68 -0.34 -8.84
C ILE A 21 1.57 0.27 -7.44
N ARG A 22 2.14 1.45 -7.21
CA ARG A 22 2.16 2.10 -5.89
C ARG A 22 0.75 2.44 -5.41
N HIS A 23 -0.11 2.95 -6.30
CA HIS A 23 -1.52 3.17 -6.00
C HIS A 23 -2.27 1.87 -5.68
N THR A 24 -2.15 0.82 -6.50
CA THR A 24 -2.80 -0.46 -6.20
C THR A 24 -2.26 -1.08 -4.90
N THR A 25 -0.99 -0.86 -4.56
CA THR A 25 -0.40 -1.34 -3.31
C THR A 25 -0.98 -0.63 -2.09
N SER A 26 -1.32 0.66 -2.19
CA SER A 26 -2.03 1.36 -1.11
C SER A 26 -3.42 0.76 -0.87
N HIS A 27 -4.16 0.39 -1.93
CA HIS A 27 -5.43 -0.36 -1.79
C HIS A 27 -5.25 -1.72 -1.12
N VAL A 28 -4.21 -2.46 -1.47
CA VAL A 28 -3.90 -3.75 -0.81
C VAL A 28 -3.60 -3.55 0.68
N MET A 29 -2.89 -2.48 1.07
CA MET A 29 -2.68 -2.13 2.47
C MET A 29 -4.01 -1.85 3.18
N ALA A 30 -4.90 -1.08 2.55
CA ALA A 30 -6.23 -0.79 3.10
C ALA A 30 -7.03 -2.08 3.36
N MET A 31 -7.05 -2.99 2.38
CA MET A 31 -7.71 -4.30 2.52
C MET A 31 -7.10 -5.15 3.64
N ALA A 32 -5.77 -5.16 3.75
CA ALA A 32 -5.06 -5.90 4.81
C ALA A 32 -5.39 -5.34 6.21
N VAL A 33 -5.37 -4.00 6.35
CA VAL A 33 -5.68 -3.32 7.61
C VAL A 33 -7.13 -3.58 8.01
N GLN A 34 -8.11 -3.39 7.13
CA GLN A 34 -9.52 -3.64 7.46
C GLN A 34 -9.79 -5.09 7.86
N LYS A 35 -9.04 -6.04 7.31
CA LYS A 35 -9.15 -7.46 7.68
C LYS A 35 -8.59 -7.75 9.07
N LEU A 36 -7.45 -7.17 9.44
CA LEU A 36 -6.79 -7.40 10.72
C LEU A 36 -7.37 -6.53 11.85
N PHE A 37 -7.82 -5.32 11.51
CA PHE A 37 -8.33 -4.30 12.41
C PHE A 37 -9.72 -3.86 11.93
N PRO A 38 -10.79 -4.62 12.23
CA PRO A 38 -12.13 -4.34 11.70
C PRO A 38 -12.72 -2.98 12.10
N LYS A 39 -12.16 -2.33 13.13
CA LYS A 39 -12.56 -0.98 13.57
C LYS A 39 -11.83 0.14 12.82
N ALA A 40 -10.82 -0.17 12.01
CA ALA A 40 -10.06 0.81 11.27
C ALA A 40 -10.90 1.40 10.13
N GLN A 41 -10.99 2.73 10.06
CA GLN A 41 -11.62 3.42 8.95
C GLN A 41 -10.57 3.90 7.95
N VAL A 42 -10.83 3.63 6.66
CA VAL A 42 -9.97 4.09 5.57
C VAL A 42 -10.23 5.56 5.29
N THR A 43 -9.16 6.33 5.11
CA THR A 43 -9.26 7.74 4.68
C THR A 43 -8.62 7.91 3.29
N ILE A 44 -7.39 8.41 3.19
CA ILE A 44 -6.67 8.64 1.93
C ILE A 44 -5.41 7.78 1.82
N GLY A 45 -5.09 7.35 0.59
CA GLY A 45 -3.91 6.53 0.31
C GLY A 45 -3.20 6.86 -0.98
N PRO A 46 -2.60 8.06 -1.12
CA PRO A 46 -1.92 8.47 -2.34
C PRO A 46 -0.56 7.77 -2.49
N TRP A 47 -0.10 7.69 -3.75
CA TRP A 47 1.31 7.41 -4.01
C TRP A 47 2.16 8.65 -3.69
N THR A 48 3.42 8.44 -3.34
CA THR A 48 4.44 9.48 -3.14
C THR A 48 5.55 9.29 -4.17
N GLU A 49 6.52 10.19 -4.23
CA GLU A 49 7.59 10.07 -5.22
C GLU A 49 8.43 8.79 -5.07
N THR A 50 8.55 8.27 -3.85
CA THR A 50 9.35 7.09 -3.51
C THR A 50 8.52 5.86 -3.09
N GLY A 51 7.20 6.00 -2.95
CA GLY A 51 6.34 4.92 -2.45
C GLY A 51 4.87 5.30 -2.40
N PHE A 52 4.24 5.05 -1.26
CA PHE A 52 2.86 5.41 -0.96
C PHE A 52 2.70 5.47 0.57
N TYR A 53 1.62 6.07 1.03
CA TYR A 53 1.16 5.94 2.41
C TYR A 53 -0.35 5.71 2.42
N TYR A 54 -0.89 5.39 3.59
CA TYR A 54 -2.33 5.31 3.81
C TYR A 54 -2.64 5.80 5.22
N ASP A 55 -3.60 6.71 5.33
CA ASP A 55 -4.09 7.26 6.59
C ASP A 55 -5.29 6.44 7.08
N PHE A 56 -5.24 6.01 8.34
CA PHE A 56 -6.30 5.26 8.99
C PHE A 56 -6.75 5.97 10.26
N ASP A 57 -8.07 6.05 10.45
CA ASP A 57 -8.65 6.36 11.76
C ASP A 57 -8.81 5.04 12.52
N VAL A 58 -8.10 4.94 13.66
CA VAL A 58 -8.01 3.74 14.47
C VAL A 58 -8.13 4.10 15.95
N PRO A 59 -8.77 3.25 16.77
CA PRO A 59 -8.88 3.51 18.20
C PRO A 59 -7.54 3.43 18.93
N GLU A 60 -6.62 2.60 18.43
CA GLU A 60 -5.27 2.42 18.99
C GLU A 60 -4.24 2.53 17.86
N PRO A 61 -3.13 3.29 18.05
CA PRO A 61 -2.07 3.39 17.06
C PRO A 61 -1.41 2.04 16.76
N PHE A 62 -0.99 1.85 15.51
CA PHE A 62 -0.26 0.64 15.11
C PHE A 62 1.11 0.56 15.77
N THR A 63 1.46 -0.63 16.23
CA THR A 63 2.79 -0.98 16.72
C THR A 63 3.67 -1.54 15.61
N ASP A 64 4.98 -1.62 15.84
CA ASP A 64 5.91 -2.28 14.90
C ASP A 64 5.56 -3.74 14.62
N LYS A 65 4.91 -4.42 15.58
CA LYS A 65 4.42 -5.79 15.38
C LYS A 65 3.25 -5.79 14.40
N ASP A 66 2.31 -4.85 14.54
CA ASP A 66 1.18 -4.72 13.63
C ASP A 66 1.63 -4.45 12.20
N LEU A 67 2.66 -3.61 12.02
CA LEU A 67 3.24 -3.36 10.69
C LEU A 67 3.77 -4.65 10.03
N LYS A 68 4.37 -5.57 10.81
CA LYS A 68 4.81 -6.88 10.31
C LYS A 68 3.63 -7.76 9.92
N ASP A 69 2.58 -7.78 10.73
CA ASP A 69 1.36 -8.56 10.48
C ASP A 69 0.58 -8.03 9.25
N ILE A 70 0.46 -6.70 9.11
CA ILE A 70 -0.10 -6.02 7.94
C ILE A 70 0.68 -6.40 6.69
N LYS A 71 2.02 -6.28 6.70
CA LYS A 71 2.86 -6.68 5.56
C LYS A 71 2.64 -8.15 5.17
N LYS A 72 2.57 -9.05 6.16
CA LYS A 72 2.31 -10.48 5.91
C LYS A 72 0.96 -10.69 5.25
N GLU A 73 -0.08 -9.98 5.70
CA GLU A 73 -1.41 -10.08 5.11
C GLU A 73 -1.48 -9.47 3.71
N MET A 74 -0.80 -8.34 3.45
CA MET A 74 -0.67 -7.77 2.11
C MET A 74 -0.06 -8.78 1.11
N VAL A 75 1.01 -9.48 1.50
CA VAL A 75 1.63 -10.52 0.66
C VAL A 75 0.65 -11.66 0.37
N LYS A 76 -0.14 -12.10 1.37
CA LYS A 76 -1.18 -13.12 1.15
C LYS A 76 -2.24 -12.63 0.16
N ILE A 77 -2.69 -11.38 0.25
CA ILE A 77 -3.68 -10.80 -0.67
C ILE A 77 -3.12 -10.75 -2.10
N ILE A 78 -1.88 -10.28 -2.28
CA ILE A 78 -1.21 -10.24 -3.59
C ILE A 78 -1.12 -11.64 -4.20
N ASN A 79 -0.74 -12.64 -3.40
CA ASN A 79 -0.58 -14.03 -3.88
C ASN A 79 -1.90 -14.68 -4.31
N LYS A 80 -3.06 -14.17 -3.85
CA LYS A 80 -4.37 -14.63 -4.33
C LYS A 80 -4.68 -14.21 -5.77
N LYS A 81 -3.93 -13.25 -6.34
CA LYS A 81 -4.12 -12.75 -7.72
C LYS A 81 -5.59 -12.38 -7.99
N LEU A 82 -6.22 -11.72 -7.02
CA LEU A 82 -7.60 -11.26 -7.17
C LEU A 82 -7.70 -10.24 -8.31
N PRO A 83 -8.77 -10.29 -9.12
CA PRO A 83 -8.99 -9.28 -10.16
C PRO A 83 -9.27 -7.91 -9.51
N VAL A 84 -8.74 -6.85 -10.10
CA VAL A 84 -9.12 -5.47 -9.76
C VAL A 84 -10.27 -5.08 -10.68
N ILE A 85 -11.46 -4.91 -10.11
CA ILE A 85 -12.68 -4.58 -10.84
C ILE A 85 -13.02 -3.11 -10.59
N ARG A 86 -13.26 -2.36 -11.66
CA ARG A 86 -13.76 -0.99 -11.60
C ARG A 86 -15.21 -0.97 -12.02
N GLU A 87 -16.06 -0.44 -11.16
CA GLU A 87 -17.48 -0.23 -11.43
C GLU A 87 -17.81 1.26 -11.34
N GLN A 88 -18.68 1.74 -12.23
CA GLN A 88 -19.19 3.10 -12.19
C GLN A 88 -20.58 3.08 -11.55
N VAL A 89 -20.73 3.78 -10.43
CA VAL A 89 -21.98 3.87 -9.68
C VAL A 89 -22.47 5.31 -9.65
N SER A 90 -23.79 5.50 -9.56
CA SER A 90 -24.37 6.81 -9.27
C SER A 90 -24.02 7.23 -7.84
N ARG A 91 -23.86 8.53 -7.62
CA ARG A 91 -23.61 9.08 -6.28
C ARG A 91 -24.86 9.00 -5.41
#